data_AF-A0A9D6KZA4-F1
#
_entry.id   AF-A0A9D6KZA4-F1
#
_cell.length_a   1.000
_cell.length_b   1.000
_cell.length_c   1.000
_cell.angle_alpha   90.00
_cell.angle_beta   90.00
_cell.angle_gamma   90.00
#
_symmetry.space_group_name_H-M   'P 1'
#
loop_
_entity.id
_entity.type
_entity.pdbx_description
1 polymer ?
#
loop_
_entity_poly.entity_id
_entity_poly.type
_entity_poly.pdbx_seq_one_letter_code
_entity_poly.pdbx_strand_id
1 'polypeptide(L)' 'RPRREVIAAIGEENQSLPALVLADVSRAPPDAQMHGATAFLTDPKAIARHLAAQYGGAGPHP' A
#
# COMPACT_ATOMS: atom_id res chain seq x y z
N ARG A 1 0.42 10.75 17.27
CA ARG A 1 1.56 11.58 16.77
C ARG A 1 1.68 11.31 15.26
N PRO A 2 1.91 12.34 14.42
CA PRO A 2 2.07 12.14 12.97
C PRO A 2 3.21 11.17 12.66
N ARG A 3 3.00 10.27 11.69
CA ARG A 3 4.00 9.27 11.28
C ARG A 3 4.89 9.87 10.20
N ARG A 4 5.93 10.58 10.62
CA ARG A 4 6.80 11.39 9.73
C ARG A 4 7.34 10.63 8.53
N GLU A 5 7.75 9.37 8.71
CA GLU A 5 8.28 8.55 7.62
C GLU A 5 7.21 8.19 6.58
N VAL A 6 6.00 7.86 7.03
CA VAL A 6 4.85 7.60 6.15
C VAL A 6 4.46 8.87 5.40
N ILE A 7 4.36 10.01 6.11
CA ILE A 7 4.05 11.31 5.50
C ILE A 7 5.09 11.68 4.43
N ALA A 8 6.38 11.45 4.71
CA ALA A 8 7.44 11.70 3.75
C ALA A 8 7.33 10.80 2.48
N ALA A 9 6.79 9.59 2.62
CA ALA A 9 6.66 8.64 1.52
C ALA A 9 5.40 8.84 0.67
N ILE A 10 4.26 9.14 1.31
CA ILE A 10 2.94 9.13 0.65
C ILE A 10 2.14 10.43 0.84
N GLY A 11 2.71 11.49 1.41
CA GLY A 11 2.03 12.77 1.59
C GLY A 11 1.27 12.88 2.90
N GLU A 12 0.99 14.12 3.31
CA GLU A 12 0.31 14.41 4.57
C GLU A 12 -1.17 14.02 4.54
N GLU A 13 -1.77 14.01 3.35
CA GLU A 13 -3.15 13.63 3.12
C GLU A 13 -3.40 12.11 3.24
N ASN A 14 -2.35 11.28 3.15
CA ASN A 14 -2.46 9.81 3.10
C ASN A 14 -1.99 9.12 4.39
N GLN A 15 -2.41 9.60 5.56
CA GLN A 15 -1.94 9.10 6.87
C GLN A 15 -2.70 7.88 7.42
N SER A 16 -3.72 7.41 6.71
CA SER A 16 -4.51 6.24 7.09
C SER A 16 -3.63 5.00 7.16
N LEU A 17 -3.77 4.24 8.25
CA LEU A 17 -3.08 2.96 8.43
C LEU A 17 -4.07 1.80 8.47
N PRO A 18 -3.64 0.59 8.06
CA PRO A 18 -2.29 0.23 7.60
C PRO A 18 -1.92 0.84 6.23
N ALA A 19 -0.63 0.95 5.92
CA ALA A 19 -0.13 1.43 4.63
C ALA A 19 1.00 0.51 4.14
N LEU A 20 0.94 0.11 2.87
CA LEU A 20 1.98 -0.62 2.17
C LEU A 20 2.51 0.23 1.01
N VAL A 21 3.76 0.67 1.10
CA VAL A 21 4.44 1.41 0.03
C VAL A 21 5.19 0.42 -0.86
N LEU A 22 4.99 0.52 -2.17
CA LEU A 22 5.57 -0.39 -3.15
C LEU A 22 6.89 0.14 -3.69
N ALA A 23 7.96 -0.64 -3.55
CA ALA A 23 9.29 -0.28 -4.06
C ALA A 23 9.37 -0.34 -5.60
N ASP A 24 8.55 -1.19 -6.23
CA ASP A 24 8.45 -1.34 -7.69
C ASP A 24 7.02 -1.02 -8.13
N VAL A 25 6.84 0.18 -8.69
CA VAL A 25 5.55 0.68 -9.18
C VAL A 25 5.00 -0.19 -10.32
N SER A 26 5.85 -0.87 -11.09
CA SER A 26 5.38 -1.75 -12.17
C SER A 26 4.60 -2.96 -11.66
N ARG A 27 4.74 -3.28 -10.37
CA ARG A 27 4.02 -4.36 -9.69
C ARG A 27 2.80 -3.87 -8.92
N ALA A 28 2.48 -2.58 -8.99
CA ALA A 28 1.32 -2.02 -8.31
C ALA A 28 0.03 -2.63 -8.87
N PRO A 29 -0.89 -3.10 -8.00
CA PRO A 29 -2.20 -3.53 -8.46
C PRO A 29 -3.01 -2.31 -8.95
N PRO A 30 -4.06 -2.54 -9.76
CA PRO A 30 -4.84 -1.45 -10.36
C PRO A 30 -5.51 -0.49 -9.34
N ASP A 31 -5.73 -0.95 -8.12
CA ASP A 31 -6.33 -0.19 -7.02
C ASP A 31 -5.30 0.52 -6.12
N ALA A 32 -4.01 0.48 -6.48
CA ALA A 32 -2.99 1.26 -5.79
C ALA A 32 -3.20 2.77 -5.98
N GLN A 33 -3.01 3.52 -4.90
CA GLN A 33 -2.96 4.97 -4.93
C GLN A 33 -1.56 5.42 -5.30
N MET A 34 -1.47 6.60 -5.91
CA MET A 34 -0.22 7.21 -6.36
C MET A 34 0.03 8.52 -5.63
N HIS A 35 1.26 8.70 -5.12
CA HIS A 35 1.76 9.97 -4.65
C HIS A 35 3.08 10.27 -5.38
N GLY A 36 3.02 11.15 -6.38
CA GLY A 36 4.14 11.36 -7.30
C GLY A 36 4.52 10.08 -8.05
N ALA A 37 5.75 9.61 -7.84
CA ALA A 37 6.25 8.35 -8.40
C ALA A 37 6.13 7.15 -7.45
N THR A 38 5.47 7.32 -6.30
CA THR A 38 5.30 6.26 -5.29
C THR A 38 3.91 5.64 -5.41
N ALA A 39 3.83 4.32 -5.52
CA ALA A 39 2.58 3.57 -5.43
C ALA A 39 2.39 3.00 -4.01
N PHE A 40 1.16 3.03 -3.49
CA PHE A 40 0.86 2.51 -2.15
C PHE A 40 -0.58 2.01 -2.02
N LEU A 41 -0.81 1.17 -0.99
CA LEU A 41 -2.11 0.64 -0.61
C LEU A 41 -2.41 0.99 0.84
N THR A 42 -3.66 1.36 1.14
CA THR A 42 -4.13 1.60 2.51
C THR A 42 -5.30 0.73 2.93
N ASP A 43 -5.97 0.07 1.97
CA ASP A 43 -7.04 -0.89 2.28
C ASP A 43 -6.43 -2.23 2.77
N PRO A 44 -6.79 -2.71 3.97
CA PRO A 44 -6.22 -3.96 4.50
C PRO A 44 -6.49 -5.19 3.62
N LYS A 45 -7.66 -5.28 2.95
CA LYS A 45 -7.97 -6.41 2.08
C LYS A 45 -7.12 -6.36 0.81
N ALA A 46 -6.94 -5.18 0.22
CA ALA A 46 -6.05 -4.97 -0.93
C ALA A 46 -4.59 -5.30 -0.58
N ILE A 47 -4.10 -4.85 0.58
CA ILE A 47 -2.77 -5.19 1.10
C ILE A 47 -2.61 -6.71 1.21
N ALA A 48 -3.52 -7.38 1.90
CA ALA A 48 -3.46 -8.83 2.09
C ALA A 48 -3.49 -9.59 0.76
N ARG A 49 -4.36 -9.16 -0.19
CA ARG A 49 -4.45 -9.75 -1.52
C ARG A 49 -3.16 -9.57 -2.31
N HIS A 50 -2.57 -8.37 -2.28
CA HIS A 50 -1.32 -8.08 -2.97
C HIS A 50 -0.17 -8.94 -2.43
N LEU A 51 -0.03 -9.03 -1.10
CA LEU A 51 0.99 -9.85 -0.48
C LEU A 51 0.80 -11.34 -0.79
N ALA A 52 -0.42 -11.85 -0.73
CA ALA A 52 -0.72 -13.25 -1.09
C ALA A 52 -0.43 -13.55 -2.56
N ALA A 53 -0.74 -12.62 -3.48
CA ALA A 53 -0.43 -12.77 -4.90
C ALA A 53 1.07 -12.76 -5.19
N GLN A 54 1.83 -11.94 -4.46
CA GLN A 54 3.27 -11.77 -4.71
C GLN A 54 4.14 -12.84 -4.05
N TYR A 55 3.77 -13.32 -2.86
CA TYR A 55 4.60 -14.25 -2.07
C TYR A 55 3.93 -15.60 -1.79
N GLY A 56 2.70 -15.80 -2.27
CA GLY A 56 1.86 -16.95 -1.90
C GLY A 56 1.20 -16.78 -0.53
N GLY A 57 0.33 -17.72 -0.16
CA GLY A 57 -0.41 -17.71 1.10
C GLY A 57 -1.94 -17.64 0.92
N ALA A 58 -2.66 -17.70 2.05
CA ALA A 58 -4.12 -17.55 2.04
C ALA A 58 -4.50 -16.08 1.87
N GLY A 59 -5.33 -15.78 0.87
CA GLY A 59 -5.90 -14.46 0.67
C GLY A 59 -6.88 -14.07 1.79
N PRO A 60 -7.30 -12.80 1.85
CA PRO A 60 -8.29 -12.36 2.83
C PRO A 60 -9.60 -13.15 2.65
N HIS A 61 -10.27 -13.45 3.77
CA HIS A 61 -11.61 -14.03 3.75
C HIS A 61 -12.58 -13.08 3.00
N PRO A 62 -13.52 -13.59 2.18
CA PRO A 62 -14.52 -12.76 1.51
C PRO A 62 -15.22 -11.80 2.48
#